data_AF-A0A514BVI8-F1
#
_entry.id   AF-A0A514BVI8-F1
#
_cell.length_a   1.000
_cell.length_b   1.000
_cell.length_c   1.000
_cell.angle_alpha   90.00
_cell.angle_beta   90.00
_cell.angle_gamma   90.00
#
_symmetry.space_group_name_H-M   'P 1'
#
loop_
_entity.id
_entity.type
_entity.pdbx_description
1 polymer ?
#
loop_
_entity_poly.entity_id
_entity_poly.type
_entity_poly.pdbx_seq_one_letter_code
_entity_poly.pdbx_strand_id
1 'polypeptide(L)'
;MKRQSMFAVALLSAVMFTAGMPAARAQQQGQTYEALSQRLAVLDADPKLASQGAYERFQAREALEALDKARSADREAARYVAERRVTIAELAARNQAMQGELLQLERQRSDLLIEASRRDAASARAEAERLRLQAQMQAEEAARLREQADAGEAAMQDVEVALKGVAGAQEARLAAARERQSRLAREEAELVAGAKLPPFKRERRGDVFTLSTDAFTSGRAALTSSAEGNVRALAAYIQAMGGSGTVRVAGQGADVVRDALTAAGVPASRIQTAGGGTRLEVVVP
;
A
#
# COMPACT_ATOMS: atom_id res chain seq x y z
N MET A 1 -32.28 112.20 -46.75
CA MET A 1 -31.79 112.58 -48.10
C MET A 1 -31.31 114.02 -48.07
N LYS A 2 -30.25 114.35 -48.82
CA LYS A 2 -29.45 115.61 -48.88
C LYS A 2 -28.37 115.69 -47.78
N ARG A 3 -27.14 115.16 -47.96
CA ARG A 3 -26.03 115.50 -48.90
C ARG A 3 -25.60 116.95 -48.79
N GLN A 4 -24.42 117.19 -48.21
CA GLN A 4 -23.18 117.64 -48.88
C GLN A 4 -22.92 119.10 -48.46
N SER A 5 -21.71 119.62 -48.25
CA SER A 5 -20.32 119.20 -48.47
C SER A 5 -19.39 120.34 -48.01
N MET A 6 -18.08 120.09 -48.01
CA MET A 6 -16.95 121.04 -48.00
C MET A 6 -16.42 121.46 -46.62
N PHE A 7 -15.12 121.61 -46.37
CA PHE A 7 -13.82 121.21 -46.96
C PHE A 7 -12.79 121.85 -45.99
N ALA A 8 -11.64 121.19 -45.76
CA ALA A 8 -10.31 121.75 -45.38
C ALA A 8 -9.62 120.83 -44.35
N VAL A 9 -8.78 119.89 -44.80
CA VAL A 9 -7.32 120.02 -44.86
C VAL A 9 -6.67 120.17 -43.47
N ALA A 10 -6.18 119.05 -42.94
CA ALA A 10 -4.98 118.99 -42.11
C ALA A 10 -4.34 117.61 -42.28
N LEU A 11 -3.48 117.53 -43.29
CA LEU A 11 -2.56 116.43 -43.57
C LEU A 11 -1.26 116.82 -42.87
N LEU A 12 -0.89 116.14 -41.77
CA LEU A 12 0.48 115.92 -41.23
C LEU A 12 0.43 115.68 -39.72
N SER A 13 0.63 114.43 -39.32
CA SER A 13 1.36 114.05 -38.08
C SER A 13 1.21 112.53 -37.95
N ALA A 14 2.15 111.75 -38.49
CA ALA A 14 3.46 111.47 -37.90
C ALA A 14 3.46 109.97 -37.55
N VAL A 15 4.02 109.21 -38.48
CA VAL A 15 4.71 107.94 -38.24
C VAL A 15 5.54 108.08 -36.96
N MET A 16 5.17 107.38 -35.89
CA MET A 16 6.01 107.09 -34.72
C MET A 16 5.33 105.97 -33.91
N PHE A 17 5.37 104.74 -34.43
CA PHE A 17 5.01 103.53 -33.67
C PHE A 17 6.10 102.46 -33.77
N THR A 18 7.35 102.86 -33.59
CA THR A 18 8.51 101.95 -33.67
C THR A 18 9.49 102.05 -32.50
N ALA A 19 9.10 102.63 -31.36
CA ALA A 19 9.99 102.78 -30.19
C ALA A 19 9.52 102.10 -28.89
N GLY A 20 8.40 101.36 -28.88
CA GLY A 20 7.86 100.69 -27.67
C GLY A 20 8.25 99.21 -27.48
N MET A 21 8.89 98.58 -28.47
CA MET A 21 9.15 97.12 -28.45
C MET A 21 10.31 96.59 -27.58
N PRO A 22 11.37 97.34 -27.19
CA PRO A 22 12.46 96.75 -26.43
C PRO A 22 12.08 96.45 -24.97
N ALA A 23 11.23 97.29 -24.35
CA ALA A 23 10.79 97.11 -22.97
C ALA A 23 9.89 95.86 -22.81
N ALA A 24 8.92 95.66 -23.72
CA ALA A 24 8.06 94.47 -23.71
C ALA A 24 8.84 93.16 -23.94
N ARG A 25 9.83 93.18 -24.85
CA ARG A 25 10.71 92.01 -25.08
C ARG A 25 11.63 91.72 -23.89
N ALA A 26 12.20 92.74 -23.26
CA ALA A 26 13.03 92.56 -22.07
C ALA A 26 12.21 92.02 -20.89
N GLN A 27 10.98 92.51 -20.70
CA GLN A 27 10.06 92.03 -19.66
C GLN A 27 9.65 90.57 -19.89
N GLN A 28 9.32 90.17 -21.12
CA GLN A 28 8.98 88.77 -21.44
C GLN A 28 10.18 87.82 -21.27
N GLN A 29 11.40 88.29 -21.55
CA GLN A 29 12.63 87.52 -21.33
C GLN A 29 12.90 87.29 -19.83
N GLY A 30 12.76 88.34 -19.01
CA GLY A 30 12.87 88.22 -17.55
C GLY A 30 11.83 87.25 -16.97
N GLN A 31 10.59 87.31 -17.46
CA GLN A 31 9.54 86.36 -17.06
C GLN A 31 9.88 84.90 -17.42
N THR A 32 10.59 84.66 -18.53
CA THR A 32 10.97 83.30 -18.94
C THR A 32 12.07 82.73 -18.04
N TYR A 33 13.06 83.54 -17.69
CA TYR A 33 14.08 83.15 -16.70
C TYR A 33 13.45 82.81 -15.35
N GLU A 34 12.57 83.68 -14.84
CA GLU A 34 11.87 83.46 -13.56
C GLU A 34 10.97 82.21 -13.60
N ALA A 35 10.30 81.94 -14.73
CA ALA A 35 9.49 80.74 -14.86
C ALA A 35 10.33 79.46 -14.82
N LEU A 36 11.51 79.46 -15.46
CA LEU A 36 12.41 78.29 -15.47
C LEU A 36 13.13 78.11 -14.12
N SER A 37 13.53 79.21 -13.46
CA SER A 37 14.12 79.16 -12.13
C SER A 37 13.12 78.62 -11.11
N GLN A 38 11.86 79.05 -11.20
CA GLN A 38 10.79 78.56 -10.33
C GLN A 38 10.51 77.07 -10.53
N ARG A 39 10.49 76.57 -11.78
CA ARG A 39 10.33 75.13 -12.05
C ARG A 39 11.44 74.30 -11.40
N LEU A 40 12.68 74.76 -11.51
CA LEU A 40 13.81 74.08 -10.89
C LEU A 40 13.74 74.15 -9.36
N ALA A 41 13.31 75.28 -8.79
CA ALA A 41 13.09 75.42 -7.35
C ALA A 41 11.98 74.49 -6.83
N VAL A 42 10.91 74.29 -7.59
CA VAL A 42 9.84 73.31 -7.26
C VAL A 42 10.39 71.89 -7.27
N LEU A 43 11.24 71.55 -8.26
CA LEU A 43 11.90 70.25 -8.31
C LEU A 43 12.84 70.03 -7.11
N ASP A 44 13.53 71.07 -6.68
CA ASP A 44 14.42 71.05 -5.51
C ASP A 44 13.65 70.96 -4.18
N ALA A 45 12.44 71.52 -4.13
CA ALA A 45 11.61 71.53 -2.93
C ALA A 45 10.84 70.22 -2.69
N ASP A 46 10.65 69.39 -3.72
CA ASP A 46 9.98 68.09 -3.58
C ASP A 46 10.93 67.07 -2.92
N PRO A 47 10.66 66.60 -1.68
CA PRO A 47 11.54 65.67 -0.98
C PRO A 47 11.79 64.34 -1.73
N LYS A 48 10.84 63.90 -2.57
CA LYS A 48 10.96 62.66 -3.34
C LYS A 48 11.91 62.80 -4.54
N LEU A 49 12.02 64.01 -5.08
CA LEU A 49 12.79 64.32 -6.28
C LEU A 49 14.09 65.08 -5.96
N ALA A 50 14.18 65.68 -4.76
CA ALA A 50 15.30 66.51 -4.33
C ALA A 50 16.64 65.76 -4.24
N SER A 51 16.64 64.45 -4.08
CA SER A 51 17.85 63.62 -4.15
C SER A 51 18.12 63.02 -5.54
N GLN A 52 17.20 63.22 -6.48
CA GLN A 52 17.24 62.62 -7.81
C GLN A 52 17.74 63.62 -8.86
N GLY A 53 18.35 63.10 -9.92
CA GLY A 53 18.82 63.85 -11.08
C GLY A 53 19.86 64.92 -10.73
N ALA A 54 20.71 64.67 -9.73
CA ALA A 54 21.62 65.67 -9.18
C ALA A 54 22.55 66.29 -10.25
N TYR A 55 23.01 65.47 -11.19
CA TYR A 55 23.86 65.88 -12.30
C TYR A 55 23.11 66.77 -13.30
N GLU A 56 21.91 66.35 -13.70
CA GLU A 56 21.08 67.08 -14.67
C GLU A 56 20.59 68.41 -14.09
N ARG A 57 20.30 68.45 -12.78
CA ARG A 57 19.94 69.68 -12.06
C ARG A 57 21.10 70.64 -11.93
N PHE A 58 22.32 70.15 -11.75
CA PHE A 58 23.52 70.99 -11.83
C PHE A 58 23.65 71.63 -13.23
N GLN A 59 23.52 70.84 -14.29
CA GLN A 59 23.56 71.36 -15.67
C GLN A 59 22.42 72.35 -15.97
N ALA A 60 21.23 72.14 -15.41
CA ALA A 60 20.11 73.07 -15.56
C ALA A 60 20.40 74.42 -14.88
N ARG A 61 21.02 74.42 -13.69
CA ARG A 61 21.44 75.66 -13.00
C ARG A 61 22.51 76.41 -13.80
N GLU A 62 23.50 75.70 -14.31
CA GLU A 62 24.55 76.30 -15.16
C GLU A 62 23.96 76.93 -16.43
N ALA A 63 23.01 76.25 -17.09
CA ALA A 63 22.34 76.78 -18.27
C ALA A 63 21.46 78.01 -17.98
N LEU A 64 20.83 78.08 -16.80
CA LEU A 64 20.10 79.26 -16.35
C LEU A 64 21.04 80.44 -16.08
N GLU A 65 22.18 80.20 -15.44
CA GLU A 65 23.21 81.22 -15.22
C GLU A 65 23.78 81.74 -16.56
N ALA A 66 23.97 80.86 -17.53
CA ALA A 66 24.39 81.25 -18.88
C ALA A 66 23.32 82.10 -19.60
N LEU A 67 22.03 81.80 -19.41
CA LEU A 67 20.92 82.60 -19.95
C LEU A 67 20.88 84.01 -19.33
N ASP A 68 21.07 84.11 -18.02
CA ASP A 68 21.09 85.40 -17.31
C ASP A 68 22.22 86.32 -17.83
N LYS A 69 23.40 85.75 -18.07
CA LYS A 69 24.58 86.46 -18.57
C LYS A 69 24.58 86.68 -20.09
N ALA A 70 23.65 86.08 -20.84
CA ALA A 70 23.66 86.11 -22.30
C ALA A 70 23.39 87.52 -22.86
N ARG A 71 24.17 87.89 -23.88
CA ARG A 71 23.95 89.11 -24.69
C ARG A 71 22.65 88.99 -25.48
N SER A 72 22.07 90.13 -25.88
CA SER A 72 20.79 90.18 -26.60
C SER A 72 20.76 89.32 -27.88
N ALA A 73 21.88 89.20 -28.59
CA ALA A 73 22.00 88.39 -29.80
C ALA A 73 21.98 86.88 -29.55
N ASP A 74 22.59 86.40 -28.45
CA ASP A 74 22.73 84.98 -28.14
C ASP A 74 21.64 84.45 -27.19
N ARG A 75 20.83 85.37 -26.63
CA ARG A 75 19.84 85.08 -25.59
C ARG A 75 18.78 84.07 -26.00
N GLU A 76 18.40 84.03 -27.28
CA GLU A 76 17.45 83.05 -27.79
C GLU A 76 18.04 81.63 -27.78
N ALA A 77 19.28 81.47 -28.24
CA ALA A 77 19.98 80.19 -28.18
C ALA A 77 20.21 79.76 -26.72
N ALA A 78 20.62 80.67 -25.85
CA ALA A 78 20.79 80.40 -24.43
C ALA A 78 19.47 79.98 -23.76
N ARG A 79 18.35 80.61 -24.13
CA ARG A 79 16.99 80.27 -23.64
C ARG A 79 16.60 78.87 -24.05
N TYR A 80 16.79 78.52 -25.33
CA TYR A 80 16.53 77.17 -25.82
C TYR A 80 17.32 76.12 -25.02
N VAL A 81 18.61 76.36 -24.78
CA VAL A 81 19.45 75.44 -24.00
C VAL A 81 18.94 75.31 -22.57
N ALA A 82 18.63 76.42 -21.89
CA ALA A 82 18.10 76.42 -20.53
C ALA A 82 16.78 75.65 -20.42
N GLU A 83 15.82 75.89 -21.32
CA GLU A 83 14.54 75.17 -21.38
C GLU A 83 14.74 73.66 -21.51
N ARG A 84 15.64 73.24 -22.42
CA ARG A 84 15.95 71.82 -22.62
C ARG A 84 16.62 71.21 -21.40
N ARG A 85 17.55 71.91 -20.74
CA ARG A 85 18.24 71.39 -19.55
C ARG A 85 17.33 71.26 -18.35
N VAL A 86 16.46 72.23 -18.10
CA VAL A 86 15.44 72.15 -17.05
C VAL A 86 14.49 70.97 -17.32
N THR A 87 14.03 70.80 -18.57
CA THR A 87 13.17 69.65 -18.94
C THR A 87 13.88 68.31 -18.73
N ILE A 88 15.17 68.21 -19.09
CA ILE A 88 15.96 66.99 -18.87
C ILE A 88 16.12 66.70 -17.38
N ALA A 89 16.37 67.72 -16.56
CA ALA A 89 16.48 67.58 -15.10
C ALA A 89 15.19 67.05 -14.47
N GLU A 90 14.04 67.60 -14.86
CA GLU A 90 12.73 67.13 -14.39
C GLU A 90 12.47 65.67 -14.77
N LEU A 91 12.74 65.31 -16.03
CA LEU A 91 12.52 63.94 -16.51
C LEU A 91 13.49 62.94 -15.87
N ALA A 92 14.76 63.32 -15.70
CA ALA A 92 15.77 62.49 -15.05
C ALA A 92 15.42 62.23 -13.58
N ALA A 93 15.02 63.26 -12.84
CA ALA A 93 14.61 63.13 -11.45
C ALA A 93 13.38 62.20 -11.29
N ARG A 94 12.36 62.36 -12.15
CA ARG A 94 11.18 61.49 -12.16
C ARG A 94 11.53 60.05 -12.52
N ASN A 95 12.38 59.84 -13.52
CA ASN A 95 12.81 58.50 -13.92
C ASN A 95 13.58 57.78 -12.82
N GLN A 96 14.52 58.46 -12.15
CA GLN A 96 15.27 57.86 -11.05
C GLN A 96 14.37 57.54 -9.85
N ALA A 97 13.41 58.40 -9.52
CA ALA A 97 12.41 58.10 -8.50
C ALA A 97 11.60 56.83 -8.84
N MET A 98 11.08 56.75 -10.07
CA MET A 98 10.33 55.57 -10.53
C MET A 98 11.18 54.29 -10.53
N GLN A 99 12.46 54.39 -10.92
CA GLN A 99 13.39 53.25 -10.85
C GLN A 99 13.60 52.78 -9.41
N GLY A 100 13.70 53.71 -8.45
CA GLY A 100 13.79 53.37 -7.03
C GLY A 100 12.54 52.62 -6.53
N GLU A 101 11.35 53.08 -6.93
CA GLU A 101 10.09 52.42 -6.60
C GLU A 101 10.00 51.01 -7.21
N LEU A 102 10.42 50.84 -8.48
CA LEU A 102 10.48 49.53 -9.12
C LEU A 102 11.39 48.56 -8.36
N LEU A 103 12.60 48.98 -7.98
CA LEU A 103 13.51 48.15 -7.19
C LEU A 103 12.95 47.80 -5.81
N GLN A 104 12.17 48.69 -5.20
CA GLN A 104 11.47 48.40 -3.95
C GLN A 104 10.37 47.35 -4.16
N LEU A 105 9.54 47.50 -5.19
CA LEU A 105 8.49 46.54 -5.53
C LEU A 105 9.04 45.18 -5.92
N GLU A 106 10.17 45.13 -6.63
CA GLU A 106 10.84 43.88 -6.98
C GLU A 106 11.37 43.13 -5.75
N ARG A 107 11.92 43.85 -4.77
CA ARG A 107 12.31 43.27 -3.47
C ARG A 107 11.09 42.71 -2.73
N GLN A 108 10.03 43.49 -2.62
CA GLN A 108 8.77 43.04 -1.98
C GLN A 108 8.18 41.81 -2.68
N ARG A 109 8.17 41.80 -4.02
CA ARG A 109 7.74 40.64 -4.81
C ARG A 109 8.61 39.43 -4.52
N SER A 110 9.92 39.60 -4.42
CA SER A 110 10.86 38.51 -4.13
C SER A 110 10.62 37.94 -2.73
N ASP A 111 10.42 38.80 -1.73
CA ASP A 111 10.10 38.38 -0.36
C ASP A 111 8.78 37.59 -0.31
N LEU A 112 7.73 38.08 -0.99
CA LEU A 112 6.44 37.39 -1.09
C LEU A 112 6.56 36.02 -1.76
N LEU A 113 7.38 35.89 -2.81
CA LEU A 113 7.61 34.60 -3.47
C LEU A 113 8.37 33.62 -2.56
N ILE A 114 9.34 34.11 -1.79
CA ILE A 114 10.05 33.30 -0.80
C ILE A 114 9.07 32.82 0.28
N GLU A 115 8.20 33.69 0.78
CA GLU A 115 7.18 33.30 1.76
C GLU A 115 6.19 32.27 1.19
N ALA A 116 5.68 32.48 -0.02
CA ALA A 116 4.80 31.52 -0.69
C ALA A 116 5.49 30.16 -0.83
N SER A 117 6.74 30.15 -1.33
CA SER A 117 7.54 28.93 -1.46
C SER A 117 7.77 28.23 -0.12
N ARG A 118 8.00 28.97 0.98
CA ARG A 118 8.15 28.40 2.32
C ARG A 118 6.86 27.76 2.80
N ARG A 119 5.71 28.38 2.57
CA ARG A 119 4.39 27.82 2.93
C ARG A 119 4.11 26.55 2.15
N ASP A 120 4.36 26.57 0.84
CA ASP A 120 4.16 25.40 -0.02
C ASP A 120 5.06 24.23 0.40
N ALA A 121 6.34 24.51 0.69
CA ALA A 121 7.26 23.48 1.19
C ALA A 121 6.84 22.91 2.56
N ALA A 122 6.25 23.72 3.44
CA ALA A 122 5.72 23.26 4.72
C ALA A 122 4.49 22.36 4.52
N SER A 123 3.55 22.75 3.66
CA SER A 123 2.37 21.94 3.32
C SER A 123 2.76 20.60 2.70
N ALA A 124 3.71 20.59 1.75
CA ALA A 124 4.20 19.38 1.12
C ALA A 124 4.87 18.41 2.13
N ARG A 125 5.61 18.94 3.11
CA ARG A 125 6.18 18.12 4.20
C ARG A 125 5.09 17.52 5.09
N ALA A 126 4.10 18.33 5.47
CA ALA A 126 2.97 17.85 6.29
C ALA A 126 2.17 16.75 5.58
N GLU A 127 1.94 16.90 4.26
CA GLU A 127 1.30 15.86 3.45
C GLU A 127 2.15 14.59 3.33
N ALA A 128 3.46 14.73 3.11
CA ALA A 128 4.38 13.59 3.06
C ALA A 128 4.44 12.83 4.40
N GLU A 129 4.46 13.56 5.53
CA GLU A 129 4.41 12.98 6.87
C GLU A 129 3.09 12.25 7.11
N ARG A 130 1.95 12.85 6.71
CA ARG A 130 0.64 12.20 6.80
C ARG A 130 0.59 10.89 6.02
N LEU A 131 1.10 10.89 4.78
CA LEU A 131 1.15 9.68 3.95
C LEU A 131 2.07 8.62 4.55
N ARG A 132 3.22 9.02 5.12
CA ARG A 132 4.13 8.10 5.83
C ARG A 132 3.44 7.45 7.02
N LEU A 133 2.71 8.21 7.84
CA LEU A 133 1.97 7.68 8.97
C LEU A 133 0.86 6.72 8.52
N GLN A 134 0.13 7.06 7.46
CA GLN A 134 -0.88 6.17 6.88
C GLN A 134 -0.28 4.85 6.40
N ALA A 135 0.87 4.90 5.71
CA ALA A 135 1.58 3.70 5.27
C ALA A 135 2.08 2.85 6.45
N GLN A 136 2.55 3.48 7.54
CA GLN A 136 2.94 2.78 8.76
C GLN A 136 1.75 2.08 9.43
N MET A 137 0.62 2.78 9.60
CA MET A 137 -0.60 2.19 10.18
C MET A 137 -1.09 1.00 9.34
N GLN A 138 -1.11 1.13 8.01
CA GLN A 138 -1.50 0.01 7.13
C GLN A 138 -0.54 -1.18 7.25
N ALA A 139 0.77 -0.95 7.39
CA ALA A 139 1.74 -2.00 7.59
C ALA A 139 1.57 -2.70 8.94
N GLU A 140 1.27 -1.94 10.01
CA GLU A 140 0.97 -2.48 11.33
C GLU A 140 -0.33 -3.29 11.36
N GLU A 141 -1.39 -2.80 10.72
CA GLU A 141 -2.66 -3.52 10.59
C GLU A 141 -2.49 -4.81 9.79
N ALA A 142 -1.73 -4.77 8.70
CA ALA A 142 -1.41 -5.96 7.92
C ALA A 142 -0.58 -6.97 8.72
N ALA A 143 0.39 -6.50 9.53
CA ALA A 143 1.16 -7.36 10.42
C ALA A 143 0.27 -8.00 11.49
N ARG A 144 -0.61 -7.24 12.14
CA ARG A 144 -1.58 -7.77 13.11
C ARG A 144 -2.52 -8.81 12.49
N LEU A 145 -2.99 -8.57 11.26
CA LEU A 145 -3.85 -9.54 10.57
C LEU A 145 -3.11 -10.84 10.26
N ARG A 146 -1.82 -10.76 9.89
CA ARG A 146 -0.98 -11.96 9.70
C ARG A 146 -0.77 -12.71 11.01
N GLU A 147 -0.44 -12.03 12.10
CA GLU A 147 -0.32 -12.66 13.42
C GLU A 147 -1.62 -13.37 13.85
N GLN A 148 -2.78 -12.77 13.58
CA GLN A 148 -4.08 -13.40 13.84
C GLN A 148 -4.32 -14.63 12.95
N ALA A 149 -3.92 -14.58 11.68
CA ALA A 149 -4.02 -15.72 10.77
C ALA A 149 -3.11 -16.87 11.22
N ASP A 150 -1.85 -16.58 11.57
CA ASP A 150 -0.88 -17.57 12.05
C ASP A 150 -1.35 -18.21 13.37
N ALA A 151 -1.89 -17.41 14.29
CA ALA A 151 -2.47 -17.92 15.54
C ALA A 151 -3.72 -18.78 15.28
N GLY A 152 -4.56 -18.40 14.31
CA GLY A 152 -5.72 -19.18 13.88
C GLY A 152 -5.32 -20.53 13.27
N GLU A 153 -4.30 -20.54 12.43
CA GLU A 153 -3.76 -21.77 11.83
C GLU A 153 -3.16 -22.68 12.91
N ALA A 154 -2.38 -22.13 13.84
CA ALA A 154 -1.83 -22.88 14.97
C ALA A 154 -2.94 -23.52 15.82
N ALA A 155 -4.01 -22.78 16.13
CA ALA A 155 -5.14 -23.32 16.88
C ALA A 155 -5.85 -24.48 16.13
N MET A 156 -5.97 -24.39 14.80
CA MET A 156 -6.53 -25.48 13.99
C MET A 156 -5.62 -26.71 13.99
N GLN A 157 -4.31 -26.51 13.89
CA GLN A 157 -3.32 -27.60 13.98
C GLN A 157 -3.39 -28.29 15.35
N ASP A 158 -3.51 -27.53 16.45
CA ASP A 158 -3.67 -28.08 17.80
C ASP A 158 -4.95 -28.91 17.94
N VAL A 159 -6.07 -28.45 17.37
CA VAL A 159 -7.33 -29.21 17.34
C VAL A 159 -7.16 -30.50 16.53
N GLU A 160 -6.48 -30.46 15.39
CA GLU A 160 -6.24 -31.65 14.57
C GLU A 160 -5.36 -32.68 15.29
N VAL A 161 -4.31 -32.23 15.98
CA VAL A 161 -3.46 -33.09 16.82
C VAL A 161 -4.27 -33.72 17.96
N ALA A 162 -5.12 -32.94 18.64
CA ALA A 162 -5.99 -33.45 19.69
C ALA A 162 -6.99 -34.49 19.16
N LEU A 163 -7.62 -34.24 18.00
CA LEU A 163 -8.54 -35.17 17.36
C LEU A 163 -7.85 -36.48 16.95
N LYS A 164 -6.65 -36.40 16.35
CA LYS A 164 -5.83 -37.59 16.02
C LYS A 164 -5.46 -38.37 17.28
N GLY A 165 -5.12 -37.68 18.37
CA GLY A 165 -4.85 -38.30 19.66
C GLY A 165 -6.07 -39.04 20.24
N VAL A 166 -7.25 -38.43 20.20
CA VAL A 166 -8.50 -39.07 20.64
C VAL A 166 -8.86 -40.26 19.75
N ALA A 167 -8.74 -40.13 18.42
CA ALA A 167 -8.97 -41.23 17.49
C ALA A 167 -8.02 -42.41 17.76
N GLY A 168 -6.72 -42.15 17.93
CA GLY A 168 -5.75 -43.18 18.29
C GLY A 168 -6.04 -43.84 19.64
N ALA A 169 -6.50 -43.08 20.64
CA ALA A 169 -6.92 -43.64 21.93
C ALA A 169 -8.18 -44.51 21.81
N GLN A 170 -9.14 -44.14 20.96
CA GLN A 170 -10.33 -44.93 20.67
C GLN A 170 -9.98 -46.23 19.92
N GLU A 171 -9.10 -46.15 18.91
CA GLU A 171 -8.59 -47.32 18.19
C GLU A 171 -7.86 -48.29 19.12
N ALA A 172 -7.00 -47.78 20.00
CA ALA A 172 -6.30 -48.60 21.00
C ALA A 172 -7.28 -49.29 21.98
N ARG A 173 -8.32 -48.58 22.43
CA ARG A 173 -9.38 -49.17 23.28
C ARG A 173 -10.16 -50.26 22.55
N LEU A 174 -10.51 -50.04 21.29
CA LEU A 174 -11.22 -51.03 20.47
C LEU A 174 -10.34 -52.27 20.22
N ALA A 175 -9.06 -52.08 19.94
CA ALA A 175 -8.10 -53.17 19.78
C ALA A 175 -7.97 -53.99 21.07
N ALA A 176 -7.82 -53.33 22.24
CA ALA A 176 -7.77 -54.00 23.54
C ALA A 176 -9.07 -54.74 23.88
N ALA A 177 -10.23 -54.19 23.53
CA ALA A 177 -11.52 -54.86 23.70
C ALA A 177 -11.63 -56.12 22.82
N ARG A 178 -11.24 -56.03 21.54
CA ARG A 178 -11.21 -57.18 20.62
C ARG A 178 -10.25 -58.27 21.09
N GLU A 179 -9.09 -57.89 21.60
CA GLU A 179 -8.13 -58.85 22.16
C GLU A 179 -8.73 -59.59 23.36
N ARG A 180 -9.36 -58.87 24.30
CA ARG A 180 -10.06 -59.47 25.45
C ARG A 180 -11.18 -60.40 25.00
N GLN A 181 -11.98 -60.00 24.01
CA GLN A 181 -13.04 -60.84 23.44
C GLN A 181 -12.46 -62.12 22.85
N SER A 182 -11.37 -62.04 22.08
CA SER A 182 -10.73 -63.22 21.50
C SER A 182 -10.15 -64.16 22.56
N ARG A 183 -9.66 -63.62 23.68
CA ARG A 183 -9.15 -64.42 24.81
C ARG A 183 -10.30 -65.13 25.54
N LEU A 184 -11.37 -64.41 25.86
CA LEU A 184 -12.54 -64.99 26.53
C LEU A 184 -13.20 -66.06 25.66
N ALA A 185 -13.36 -65.84 24.35
CA ALA A 185 -13.90 -66.84 23.45
C ALA A 185 -13.09 -68.14 23.41
N ARG A 186 -11.77 -68.08 23.65
CA ARG A 186 -10.92 -69.28 23.78
C ARG A 186 -11.14 -69.97 25.09
N GLU A 187 -11.12 -69.23 26.19
CA GLU A 187 -11.37 -69.78 27.52
C GLU A 187 -12.75 -70.48 27.55
N GLU A 188 -13.78 -69.86 26.97
CA GLU A 188 -15.11 -70.46 26.81
C GLU A 188 -15.10 -71.70 25.91
N ALA A 189 -14.38 -71.68 24.79
CA ALA A 189 -14.28 -72.83 23.89
C ALA A 189 -13.52 -74.02 24.52
N GLU A 190 -12.45 -73.76 25.28
CA GLU A 190 -11.71 -74.78 26.04
C GLU A 190 -12.56 -75.35 27.17
N LEU A 191 -13.33 -74.51 27.86
CA LEU A 191 -14.25 -74.92 28.92
C LEU A 191 -15.41 -75.78 28.39
N VAL A 192 -16.04 -75.39 27.27
CA VAL A 192 -17.21 -76.10 26.70
C VAL A 192 -16.80 -77.41 26.03
N ALA A 193 -15.65 -77.45 25.35
CA ALA A 193 -15.19 -78.65 24.65
C ALA A 193 -14.42 -79.63 25.55
N GLY A 194 -13.98 -79.20 26.74
CA GLY A 194 -13.18 -80.01 27.67
C GLY A 194 -11.81 -80.43 27.10
N ALA A 195 -11.35 -79.75 26.04
CA ALA A 195 -10.13 -80.04 25.30
C ALA A 195 -9.46 -78.72 24.89
N LYS A 196 -8.12 -78.73 24.83
CA LYS A 196 -7.33 -77.53 24.54
C LYS A 196 -7.41 -77.16 23.06
N LEU A 197 -7.46 -75.87 22.73
CA LEU A 197 -7.45 -75.46 21.32
C LEU A 197 -6.11 -75.82 20.64
N PRO A 198 -6.14 -76.22 19.35
CA PRO A 198 -4.92 -76.48 18.60
C PRO A 198 -4.03 -75.23 18.45
N PRO A 199 -2.71 -75.41 18.23
CA PRO A 199 -1.78 -74.29 18.05
C PRO A 199 -2.18 -73.45 16.83
N PHE A 200 -2.21 -72.12 17.02
CA PHE A 200 -2.64 -71.16 16.00
C PHE A 200 -1.59 -70.07 15.77
N LYS A 201 -1.68 -69.43 14.59
CA LYS A 201 -0.93 -68.24 14.21
C LYS A 201 -1.89 -67.19 13.68
N ARG A 202 -1.81 -65.96 14.20
CA ARG A 202 -2.62 -64.84 13.72
C ARG A 202 -2.00 -64.23 12.47
N GLU A 203 -2.75 -64.22 11.37
CA GLU A 203 -2.30 -63.63 10.10
C GLU A 203 -3.30 -62.57 9.62
N ARG A 204 -2.92 -61.75 8.62
CA ARG A 204 -3.81 -60.74 8.02
C ARG A 204 -5.12 -61.31 7.45
N ARG A 205 -5.19 -62.63 7.25
CA ARG A 205 -6.33 -63.36 6.68
C ARG A 205 -7.21 -64.07 7.72
N GLY A 206 -6.83 -64.02 9.01
CA GLY A 206 -7.54 -64.68 10.11
C GLY A 206 -6.61 -65.43 11.08
N ASP A 207 -7.21 -66.06 12.08
CA ASP A 207 -6.53 -67.01 12.98
C ASP A 207 -6.37 -68.36 12.25
N VAL A 208 -5.11 -68.74 11.95
CA VAL A 208 -4.76 -69.99 11.27
C VAL A 208 -4.45 -71.05 12.32
N PHE A 209 -5.33 -72.03 12.49
CA PHE A 209 -5.13 -73.19 13.35
C PHE A 209 -4.45 -74.31 12.57
N THR A 210 -3.41 -74.91 13.15
CA THR A 210 -2.68 -76.01 12.53
C THR A 210 -2.98 -77.32 13.26
N LEU A 211 -3.39 -78.34 12.52
CA LEU A 211 -3.59 -79.69 13.04
C LEU A 211 -2.36 -80.55 12.67
N SER A 212 -1.80 -81.27 13.64
CA SER A 212 -0.67 -82.18 13.40
C SER A 212 -1.08 -83.33 12.47
N THR A 213 -0.13 -83.92 11.75
CA THR A 213 -0.34 -85.11 10.90
C THR A 213 -0.80 -86.34 11.69
N ASP A 214 -0.58 -86.34 13.01
CA ASP A 214 -0.98 -87.42 13.93
C ASP A 214 -2.46 -87.33 14.34
N ALA A 215 -3.19 -86.32 13.85
CA ALA A 215 -4.62 -86.12 14.08
C ALA A 215 -5.51 -87.17 13.41
N PHE A 216 -4.95 -88.04 12.55
CA PHE A 216 -5.67 -88.99 11.71
C PHE A 216 -5.28 -90.44 12.02
N THR A 217 -6.23 -91.36 11.89
CA THR A 217 -5.98 -92.81 11.97
C THR A 217 -5.17 -93.29 10.76
N SER A 218 -4.55 -94.47 10.84
CA SER A 218 -3.79 -95.06 9.73
C SER A 218 -4.66 -95.16 8.48
N GLY A 219 -4.26 -94.51 7.38
CA GLY A 219 -5.05 -94.40 6.15
C GLY A 219 -5.92 -93.14 6.05
N ARG A 220 -5.89 -92.25 7.05
CA ARG A 220 -6.58 -90.93 7.08
C ARG A 220 -8.08 -90.96 6.83
N ALA A 221 -8.72 -92.10 7.12
CA ALA A 221 -10.16 -92.29 6.95
C ALA A 221 -10.98 -91.69 8.11
N ALA A 222 -10.38 -91.49 9.29
CA ALA A 222 -11.04 -90.93 10.46
C ALA A 222 -10.06 -90.11 11.33
N LEU A 223 -10.62 -89.24 12.18
CA LEU A 223 -9.86 -88.50 13.19
C LEU A 223 -9.56 -89.38 14.40
N THR A 224 -8.47 -89.10 15.11
CA THR A 224 -8.21 -89.70 16.42
C THR A 224 -9.10 -89.06 17.49
N SER A 225 -9.35 -89.73 18.61
CA SER A 225 -10.19 -89.18 19.71
C SER A 225 -9.68 -87.83 20.24
N SER A 226 -8.35 -87.63 20.29
CA SER A 226 -7.75 -86.34 20.64
C SER A 226 -8.00 -85.27 19.59
N ALA A 227 -7.94 -85.62 18.30
CA ALA A 227 -8.21 -84.69 17.21
C ALA A 227 -9.70 -84.32 17.12
N GLU A 228 -10.61 -85.25 17.42
CA GLU A 228 -12.04 -84.95 17.55
C GLU A 228 -12.33 -83.95 18.68
N GLY A 229 -11.63 -84.08 19.82
CA GLY A 229 -11.69 -83.10 20.91
C GLY A 229 -11.20 -81.71 20.48
N ASN A 230 -10.08 -81.66 19.75
CA ASN A 230 -9.52 -80.41 19.23
C ASN A 230 -10.42 -79.74 18.18
N VAL A 231 -11.05 -80.53 17.31
CA VAL A 231 -12.01 -80.04 16.30
C VAL A 231 -13.32 -79.56 16.96
N ARG A 232 -13.76 -80.21 18.04
CA ARG A 232 -14.92 -79.76 18.84
C ARG A 232 -14.63 -78.44 19.57
N ALA A 233 -13.42 -78.29 20.13
CA ALA A 233 -12.96 -77.02 20.72
C ALA A 233 -12.85 -75.90 19.68
N LEU A 234 -12.37 -76.23 18.48
CA LEU A 234 -12.33 -75.29 17.36
C LEU A 234 -13.74 -74.87 16.90
N ALA A 235 -14.69 -75.81 16.83
CA ALA A 235 -16.08 -75.53 16.51
C ALA A 235 -16.74 -74.61 17.56
N ALA A 236 -16.50 -74.86 18.85
CA ALA A 236 -16.98 -73.99 19.92
C ALA A 236 -16.38 -72.57 19.82
N TYR A 237 -15.09 -72.44 19.48
CA TYR A 237 -14.45 -71.15 19.24
C TYR A 237 -15.04 -70.38 18.05
N ILE A 238 -15.31 -71.08 16.94
CA ILE A 238 -15.97 -70.50 15.76
C ILE A 238 -17.37 -69.98 16.11
N GLN A 239 -18.11 -70.69 16.96
CA GLN A 239 -19.43 -70.29 17.42
C GLN A 239 -19.37 -69.11 18.39
N ALA A 240 -18.44 -69.13 19.36
CA ALA A 240 -18.25 -68.07 20.35
C ALA A 240 -17.78 -66.74 19.73
N MET A 241 -16.99 -66.78 18.65
CA MET A 241 -16.56 -65.57 17.95
C MET A 241 -17.66 -64.92 17.10
N GLY A 242 -18.79 -65.61 16.84
CA GLY A 242 -20.02 -65.01 16.28
C GLY A 242 -19.92 -64.34 14.90
N GLY A 243 -18.75 -64.35 14.23
CA GLY A 243 -18.56 -63.67 12.95
C GLY A 243 -19.30 -64.36 11.81
N SER A 244 -19.68 -63.64 10.76
CA SER A 244 -20.31 -64.17 9.53
C SER A 244 -19.31 -64.74 8.51
N GLY A 245 -18.02 -64.75 8.85
CA GLY A 245 -16.96 -65.13 7.93
C GLY A 245 -16.92 -66.63 7.61
N THR A 246 -16.44 -66.94 6.41
CA THR A 246 -16.28 -68.31 5.93
C THR A 246 -14.97 -68.90 6.47
N VAL A 247 -15.07 -70.03 7.18
CA VAL A 247 -13.93 -70.81 7.66
C VAL A 247 -13.32 -71.56 6.48
N ARG A 248 -12.02 -71.41 6.27
CA ARG A 248 -11.31 -72.12 5.19
C ARG A 248 -10.52 -73.27 5.76
N VAL A 249 -10.77 -74.47 5.27
CA VAL A 249 -10.04 -75.69 5.65
C VAL A 249 -9.19 -76.11 4.45
N ALA A 250 -7.88 -76.09 4.60
CA ALA A 250 -6.95 -76.42 3.52
C ALA A 250 -6.01 -77.57 3.92
N GLY A 251 -5.74 -78.48 3.00
CA GLY A 251 -4.77 -79.56 3.16
C GLY A 251 -5.33 -80.97 2.99
N GLN A 252 -4.45 -81.96 3.16
CA GLN A 252 -4.79 -83.38 3.03
C GLN A 252 -5.67 -83.81 4.22
N GLY A 253 -6.93 -84.20 3.96
CA GLY A 253 -7.92 -84.55 5.00
C GLY A 253 -8.94 -83.44 5.31
N ALA A 254 -9.00 -82.38 4.49
CA ALA A 254 -9.94 -81.28 4.67
C ALA A 254 -11.42 -81.71 4.72
N ASP A 255 -11.81 -82.73 3.95
CA ASP A 255 -13.19 -83.22 3.92
C ASP A 255 -13.59 -83.89 5.25
N VAL A 256 -12.70 -84.67 5.84
CA VAL A 256 -12.92 -85.33 7.15
C VAL A 256 -13.06 -84.27 8.26
N VAL A 257 -12.26 -83.20 8.20
CA VAL A 257 -12.34 -82.10 9.18
C VAL A 257 -13.57 -81.23 8.95
N ARG A 258 -13.99 -81.00 7.71
CA ARG A 258 -15.25 -80.34 7.39
C ARG A 258 -16.43 -81.12 7.97
N ASP A 259 -16.45 -82.44 7.79
CA ASP A 259 -17.53 -83.28 8.27
C ASP A 259 -17.56 -83.31 9.81
N ALA A 260 -16.39 -83.36 10.45
CA ALA A 260 -16.27 -83.26 11.91
C ALA A 260 -16.67 -81.88 12.47
N LEU A 261 -16.35 -80.78 11.79
CA LEU A 261 -16.80 -79.43 12.17
C LEU A 261 -18.32 -79.26 12.00
N THR A 262 -18.89 -79.87 10.95
CA THR A 262 -20.34 -79.88 10.71
C THR A 262 -21.06 -80.68 11.79
N ALA A 263 -20.51 -81.84 12.17
CA ALA A 263 -21.02 -82.65 13.28
C ALA A 263 -20.89 -81.93 14.63
N ALA A 264 -19.90 -81.06 14.81
CA ALA A 264 -19.72 -80.22 15.99
C ALA A 264 -20.55 -78.91 15.97
N GLY A 265 -21.44 -78.73 14.99
CA GLY A 265 -22.43 -77.64 14.96
C GLY A 265 -22.05 -76.40 14.13
N VAL A 266 -20.96 -76.44 13.36
CA VAL A 266 -20.64 -75.36 12.40
C VAL A 266 -21.44 -75.56 11.11
N PRO A 267 -22.22 -74.58 10.61
CA PRO A 267 -22.98 -74.75 9.38
C PRO A 267 -22.08 -75.03 8.16
N ALA A 268 -22.42 -76.05 7.37
CA ALA A 268 -21.62 -76.42 6.19
C ALA A 268 -21.48 -75.28 5.15
N SER A 269 -22.47 -74.39 5.06
CA SER A 269 -22.44 -73.19 4.21
C SER A 269 -21.33 -72.20 4.59
N ARG A 270 -20.78 -72.31 5.80
CA ARG A 270 -19.70 -71.46 6.31
C ARG A 270 -18.33 -72.10 6.17
N ILE A 271 -18.21 -73.30 5.62
CA ILE A 271 -16.95 -74.01 5.49
C ILE A 271 -16.57 -74.10 4.01
N GLN A 272 -15.41 -73.57 3.66
CA GLN A 272 -14.80 -73.74 2.34
C GLN A 272 -13.62 -74.70 2.45
N THR A 273 -13.67 -75.83 1.75
CA THR A 273 -12.52 -76.73 1.64
C THR A 273 -11.67 -76.34 0.43
N ALA A 274 -10.35 -76.28 0.62
CA ALA A 274 -9.38 -76.04 -0.44
C ALA A 274 -8.42 -77.23 -0.53
N GLY A 275 -8.42 -77.91 -1.68
CA GLY A 275 -7.49 -79.01 -1.97
C GLY A 275 -6.12 -78.47 -2.37
N GLY A 276 -5.24 -78.28 -1.40
CA GLY A 276 -3.87 -77.82 -1.68
C GLY A 276 -3.15 -77.37 -0.42
N GLY A 277 -2.12 -78.12 -0.01
CA GLY A 277 -1.33 -77.86 1.18
C GLY A 277 -0.77 -79.15 1.77
N THR A 278 0.51 -79.16 2.14
CA THR A 278 1.17 -80.29 2.81
C THR A 278 0.82 -80.39 4.29
N ARG A 279 0.29 -79.31 4.88
CA ARG A 279 -0.17 -79.22 6.27
C ARG A 279 -1.67 -78.92 6.29
N LEU A 280 -2.37 -79.48 7.26
CA LEU A 280 -3.79 -79.22 7.48
C LEU A 280 -3.97 -77.95 8.32
N GLU A 281 -4.62 -76.97 7.72
CA GLU A 281 -4.81 -75.64 8.29
C GLU A 281 -6.30 -75.25 8.25
N VAL A 282 -6.79 -74.70 9.36
CA VAL A 282 -8.13 -74.13 9.46
C VAL A 282 -7.99 -72.65 9.72
N VAL A 283 -8.35 -71.84 8.74
CA VAL A 283 -8.34 -70.37 8.82
C VAL A 283 -9.71 -69.90 9.25
N VAL A 284 -9.77 -69.28 10.42
CA VAL A 284 -10.98 -68.63 10.94
C VAL A 284 -10.81 -67.12 10.78
N PRO A 285 -11.66 -66.46 9.96
CA PRO A 285 -11.57 -65.02 9.69
C PRO A 285 -11.97 -64.14 10.88
#